data_AF-A0A2E7DBK4-F1
#
_entry.id   AF-A0A2E7DBK4-F1
#
_cell.length_a   1.000
_cell.length_b   1.000
_cell.length_c   1.000
_cell.angle_alpha   90.00
_cell.angle_beta   90.00
_cell.angle_gamma   90.00
#
_symmetry.space_group_name_H-M   'P 1'
#
loop_
_entity.id
_entity.type
_entity.pdbx_description
1 polymer ?
#
loop_
_entity_poly.entity_id
_entity_poly.type
_entity_poly.pdbx_seq_one_letter_code
_entity_poly.pdbx_strand_id
1 'polypeptide(L)' 'MMNELTDTSLIQELRLRRWARKNYLAAEERTDSHWHPVVLDEMQSRDKEIESHVEASNSILAQFVPLEPTIGQLN' A
#
# COMPACT_ATOMS: atom_id res chain seq x y z
N MET A 1 0.28 -30.89 -19.68
CA MET A 1 0.04 -30.86 -18.23
C MET A 1 0.35 -29.43 -17.76
N MET A 2 -0.64 -28.56 -17.69
CA MET A 2 -0.47 -27.15 -17.28
C MET A 2 -1.68 -26.68 -16.45
N ASN A 3 -1.37 -26.30 -15.20
CA ASN A 3 -2.03 -25.30 -14.37
C ASN A 3 -3.47 -25.54 -13.84
N GLU A 4 -3.63 -26.48 -12.90
CA GLU A 4 -4.81 -26.55 -12.00
C GLU A 4 -4.57 -25.89 -10.61
N LEU A 5 -3.58 -25.01 -10.46
CA LEU A 5 -3.25 -24.44 -9.14
C LEU A 5 -4.11 -23.23 -8.73
N THR A 6 -4.97 -22.71 -9.60
CA THR A 6 -5.73 -21.48 -9.33
C THR A 6 -7.08 -21.43 -10.05
N ASP A 7 -7.84 -22.52 -10.08
CA ASP A 7 -9.24 -22.43 -10.54
C ASP A 7 -10.12 -21.85 -9.41
N THR A 8 -9.75 -20.63 -8.99
CA THR A 8 -10.44 -19.89 -7.94
C THR A 8 -11.62 -19.21 -8.62
N SER A 9 -12.84 -19.66 -8.33
CA SER A 9 -14.04 -18.97 -8.81
C SER A 9 -13.98 -17.47 -8.49
N LEU A 10 -14.51 -16.61 -9.36
CA LEU A 10 -14.50 -15.15 -9.19
C LEU A 10 -14.96 -14.72 -7.77
N ILE A 11 -15.99 -15.39 -7.25
CA ILE A 11 -16.53 -15.11 -5.90
C ILE A 11 -15.48 -15.40 -4.82
N GLN A 12 -14.74 -16.49 -4.96
CA GLN A 12 -13.70 -16.87 -4.01
C GLN A 12 -12.50 -15.92 -4.11
N GLU A 13 -12.11 -15.51 -5.32
CA GLU A 13 -11.04 -14.52 -5.50
C GLU A 13 -11.40 -13.20 -4.81
N LEU A 14 -12.62 -12.67 -5.06
CA LEU A 14 -13.09 -11.44 -4.43
C LEU A 14 -13.14 -11.53 -2.89
N ARG A 15 -13.49 -12.71 -2.35
CA ARG A 15 -13.45 -12.96 -0.90
C ARG A 15 -12.02 -12.93 -0.38
N LEU A 16 -11.07 -13.56 -1.08
CA LEU A 16 -9.66 -13.57 -0.71
C LEU A 16 -9.07 -12.16 -0.76
N ARG A 17 -9.32 -11.40 -1.83
CA ARG A 17 -8.90 -9.99 -1.94
C ARG A 17 -9.48 -9.14 -0.81
N ARG A 18 -10.77 -9.31 -0.50
CA ARG A 18 -11.40 -8.62 0.63
C ARG A 18 -10.77 -8.98 1.97
N TRP A 19 -10.46 -10.25 2.18
CA TRP A 19 -9.80 -10.71 3.40
C TRP A 19 -8.38 -10.14 3.51
N ALA A 20 -7.61 -10.17 2.42
CA ALA A 20 -6.25 -9.62 2.36
C ALA A 20 -6.24 -8.12 2.69
N ARG A 21 -7.18 -7.35 2.14
CA ARG A 21 -7.34 -5.93 2.51
C ARG A 21 -7.68 -5.70 3.97
N LYS A 22 -8.45 -6.59 4.60
CA LYS A 22 -8.79 -6.45 6.02
C LYS A 22 -7.65 -6.84 6.96
N ASN A 23 -6.83 -7.79 6.54
CA ASN A 23 -5.73 -8.37 7.33
C ASN A 23 -4.38 -8.02 6.70
N TYR A 24 -4.27 -6.80 6.18
CA TYR A 24 -3.06 -6.35 5.53
C TYR A 24 -1.89 -6.35 6.53
N LEU A 25 -0.77 -6.89 6.09
CA LEU A 25 0.50 -6.92 6.80
C LEU A 25 1.56 -6.34 5.87
N ALA A 26 2.49 -5.53 6.39
CA ALA A 26 3.56 -4.94 5.59
C ALA A 26 4.55 -6.02 5.11
N ALA A 27 5.30 -5.75 4.04
CA ALA A 27 6.17 -6.75 3.42
C ALA A 27 7.18 -7.38 4.40
N GLU A 28 7.65 -6.61 5.37
CA GLU A 28 8.60 -7.01 6.41
C GLU A 28 7.99 -8.00 7.41
N GLU A 29 6.67 -8.00 7.56
CA GLU A 29 5.92 -8.85 8.49
C GLU A 29 5.47 -10.18 7.84
N ARG A 30 5.70 -10.37 6.54
CA ARG A 30 5.27 -11.56 5.76
C ARG A 30 6.32 -12.68 5.74
N THR A 31 7.12 -12.82 6.80
CA THR A 31 8.35 -13.63 6.81
C THR A 31 8.16 -15.13 6.51
N ASP A 32 7.03 -15.74 6.90
CA ASP A 32 6.93 -17.22 6.93
C ASP A 32 5.61 -17.79 6.36
N SER A 33 4.92 -17.03 5.53
CA SER A 33 3.54 -17.37 5.17
C SER A 33 3.37 -17.93 3.77
N HIS A 34 3.00 -19.22 3.69
CA HIS A 34 2.44 -19.84 2.48
C HIS A 34 1.01 -19.33 2.23
N TRP A 35 0.88 -18.05 1.87
CA TRP A 35 -0.41 -17.46 1.53
C TRP A 35 -0.83 -17.75 0.10
N HIS A 36 -2.14 -17.66 -0.15
CA HIS A 36 -2.70 -17.83 -1.47
C HIS A 36 -2.18 -16.73 -2.43
N PRO A 37 -1.89 -17.03 -3.71
CA PRO A 37 -1.37 -16.04 -4.66
C PRO A 37 -2.20 -14.77 -4.77
N VAL A 38 -3.53 -14.89 -4.76
CA VAL A 38 -4.48 -13.75 -4.75
C VAL A 38 -4.29 -12.84 -3.53
N VAL A 39 -3.99 -13.42 -2.35
CA VAL A 39 -3.75 -12.64 -1.13
C VAL A 39 -2.44 -11.88 -1.24
N LEU A 40 -1.39 -12.54 -1.74
CA LEU A 40 -0.08 -11.93 -1.95
C LEU A 40 -0.15 -10.79 -2.98
N ASP A 41 -0.82 -11.02 -4.11
CA ASP A 41 -1.07 -10.01 -5.15
C ASP A 41 -1.80 -8.78 -4.57
N GLU A 42 -2.87 -9.01 -3.81
CA GLU A 42 -3.64 -7.92 -3.21
C GLU A 42 -2.83 -7.12 -2.18
N MET A 43 -2.00 -7.80 -1.38
CA MET A 43 -1.13 -7.15 -0.40
C MET A 43 -0.04 -6.33 -1.08
N GLN A 44 0.56 -6.83 -2.17
CA GLN A 44 1.50 -6.07 -2.99
C GLN A 44 0.86 -4.86 -3.67
N SER A 45 -0.40 -4.97 -4.12
CA SER A 45 -1.16 -3.82 -4.62
C SER A 45 -1.30 -2.76 -3.53
N ARG A 46 -1.57 -3.18 -2.30
CA ARG A 46 -1.74 -2.28 -1.16
C ARG A 46 -0.43 -1.64 -0.70
N ASP A 47 0.69 -2.34 -0.78
CA ASP A 47 2.03 -1.76 -0.55
C ASP A 47 2.24 -0.53 -1.45
N LYS A 48 1.96 -0.69 -2.76
CA LYS A 48 2.10 0.37 -3.77
C LYS A 48 1.13 1.53 -3.54
N GLU A 49 -0.11 1.24 -3.14
CA GLU A 49 -1.09 2.27 -2.77
C GLU A 49 -0.56 3.14 -1.63
N ILE A 50 0.03 2.53 -0.60
CA ILE A 50 0.60 3.24 0.54
C ILE A 50 1.82 4.06 0.12
N GLU A 51 2.75 3.48 -0.64
CA GLU A 51 3.93 4.17 -1.16
C GLU A 51 3.51 5.40 -1.98
N SER A 52 2.57 5.26 -2.91
CA SER A 52 2.06 6.36 -3.72
C SER A 52 1.39 7.47 -2.87
N HIS A 53 0.71 7.12 -1.79
CA HIS A 53 0.09 8.09 -0.88
C HIS A 53 1.15 8.85 -0.07
N VAL A 54 2.21 8.16 0.34
CA VAL A 54 3.37 8.78 1.02
C VAL A 54 4.08 9.73 0.08
N GLU A 55 4.33 9.33 -1.17
CA GLU A 55 4.93 10.19 -2.19
C GLU A 55 4.08 11.45 -2.46
N ALA A 56 2.78 11.28 -2.66
CA ALA A 56 1.86 12.39 -2.85
C ALA A 56 1.85 13.35 -1.64
N SER A 57 1.83 12.80 -0.42
CA SER A 57 1.87 13.59 0.82
C SER A 57 3.21 14.34 0.97
N ASN A 58 4.33 13.68 0.70
CA ASN A 58 5.66 14.27 0.74
C ASN A 58 5.82 15.37 -0.30
N SER A 59 5.26 15.19 -1.51
CA SER A 59 5.24 16.23 -2.53
C SER A 59 4.45 17.47 -2.07
N ILE A 60 3.33 17.29 -1.37
CA ILE A 60 2.54 18.40 -0.83
C ILE A 60 3.31 19.12 0.29
N LEU A 61 3.96 18.38 1.19
CA LEU A 61 4.75 18.96 2.27
C LEU A 61 6.00 19.69 1.76
N ALA A 62 6.68 19.15 0.74
CA ALA A 62 7.83 19.80 0.13
C ALA A 62 7.48 21.14 -0.55
N GLN A 63 6.22 21.32 -0.97
CA GLN A 63 5.72 22.58 -1.52
C GLN A 63 5.54 23.66 -0.45
N PHE A 64 5.44 23.30 0.83
CA PHE A 64 5.27 24.23 1.93
C PHE A 64 6.63 24.63 2.52
N VAL A 65 7.26 25.61 1.88
CA VAL A 65 8.46 26.28 2.41
C VAL A 65 8.01 27.40 3.36
N PRO A 66 8.34 27.35 4.67
CA PRO A 66 8.06 28.45 5.57
C PRO A 66 8.82 29.69 5.10
N LEU A 67 8.09 30.77 4.79
CA LEU A 67 8.72 32.08 4.57
C LEU A 67 9.48 32.44 5.85
N GLU A 68 10.75 32.83 5.72
CA GLU A 68 11.48 33.31 6.88
C GLU A 68 10.64 34.40 7.55
N PRO A 69 10.40 34.34 8.87
CA PRO A 69 9.78 35.46 9.55
C PRO A 69 10.74 36.63 9.36
N THR A 70 10.32 37.64 8.60
CA THR A 70 11.07 38.89 8.41
C THR A 70 11.03 39.63 9.74
N ILE A 71 11.87 39.22 10.69
CA ILE A 71 12.10 39.93 11.96
C ILE A 71 12.91 41.18 11.59
N GLY A 72 12.22 42.20 11.09
CA GLY A 72 12.91 43.33 10.51
C GLY A 72 12.07 44.57 10.24
N GLN A 73 10.90 44.76 10.86
CA GLN A 73 10.22 46.07 10.91
C GLN A 73 9.40 46.23 12.19
N LEU A 74 10.08 46.40 13.32
CA LEU A 74 9.52 47.10 14.47
C LEU A 74 10.51 48.21 14.86
N ASN A 75 10.37 49.35 14.18
CA ASN A 75 10.89 50.64 14.64
C ASN A 75 9.81 51.32 15.49
#